data_AF-A0AA49JM31-F1
#
_entry.id   AF-A0AA49JM31-F1
#
_cell.length_a   1.000
_cell.length_b   1.000
_cell.length_c   1.000
_cell.angle_alpha   90.00
_cell.angle_beta   90.00
_cell.angle_gamma   90.00
#
_symmetry.space_group_name_H-M   'P 1'
#
loop_
_entity.id
_entity.type
_entity.pdbx_description
1 polymer ?
#
loop_
_entity_poly.entity_id
_entity_poly.type
_entity_poly.pdbx_seq_one_letter_code
_entity_poly.pdbx_strand_id
1 'polypeptide(L)'
;MTSKAIQEIEQFQNFIKEAVKNVNVNQKLTLTIEEAAKCSGIGRDKLLELVHNPNSDFPFFKVGSKFLINREMLKEWLRKVSEERRVL
;
A
#
# COMPACT_ATOMS: atom_id res chain seq x y z
N MET A 1 -24.39 -31.87 -23.08
CA MET A 1 -24.04 -30.63 -23.78
C MET A 1 -24.27 -29.48 -22.82
N THR A 2 -23.21 -28.90 -22.25
CA THR A 2 -23.33 -27.75 -21.34
C THR A 2 -23.88 -26.55 -22.12
N SER A 3 -24.83 -25.84 -21.52
CA SER A 3 -25.42 -24.63 -22.12
C SER A 3 -24.32 -23.60 -22.36
N LYS A 4 -24.35 -22.91 -23.51
CA LYS A 4 -23.45 -21.81 -23.87
C LYS A 4 -23.35 -20.76 -22.74
N ALA A 5 -24.47 -20.50 -22.05
CA ALA A 5 -24.51 -19.58 -20.91
C ALA A 5 -23.65 -20.05 -19.72
N ILE A 6 -23.59 -21.35 -19.45
CA ILE A 6 -22.75 -21.91 -18.38
C ILE A 6 -21.27 -21.72 -18.72
N GLN A 7 -20.90 -21.92 -20.00
CA GLN A 7 -19.53 -21.77 -20.46
C GLN A 7 -19.05 -20.31 -20.41
N GLU A 8 -19.91 -19.35 -20.75
CA GLU A 8 -19.62 -17.91 -20.62
C GLU A 8 -19.41 -17.49 -19.16
N ILE A 9 -20.22 -18.03 -18.23
CA ILE A 9 -20.07 -17.77 -16.79
C ILE A 9 -18.72 -18.30 -16.28
N GLU A 10 -18.33 -19.51 -16.68
CA GLU A 10 -17.04 -20.11 -16.27
C GLU A 10 -15.85 -19.28 -16.77
N GLN A 11 -15.91 -18.79 -18.01
CA GLN A 11 -14.87 -17.92 -18.57
C GLN A 11 -14.73 -16.60 -17.78
N PHE A 12 -15.86 -15.98 -17.44
CA PHE A 12 -15.86 -14.74 -16.66
C PHE A 12 -15.32 -14.96 -15.24
N GLN A 13 -15.69 -16.06 -14.58
CA GLN A 13 -15.14 -16.42 -13.28
C GLN A 13 -13.63 -16.62 -13.33
N ASN A 14 -13.12 -17.25 -14.39
CA ASN A 14 -11.68 -17.45 -14.56
C ASN A 14 -10.94 -16.13 -14.80
N PHE A 15 -11.52 -15.22 -15.60
CA PHE A 15 -10.97 -13.88 -15.79
C PHE A 15 -10.88 -13.10 -14.48
N ILE A 16 -11.93 -13.12 -13.65
CA ILE A 16 -11.90 -12.45 -12.33
C ILE A 16 -10.81 -13.04 -11.44
N LYS A 17 -10.69 -14.37 -11.37
CA LYS A 17 -9.65 -15.03 -10.57
C LYS A 17 -8.25 -14.58 -10.97
N GLU A 18 -7.97 -14.55 -12.27
CA GLU A 18 -6.68 -14.11 -12.79
C GLU A 18 -6.45 -12.62 -12.53
N ALA A 19 -7.46 -11.76 -12.70
CA ALA A 19 -7.34 -10.33 -12.40
C ALA A 19 -6.99 -10.07 -10.92
N VAL A 20 -7.68 -10.75 -9.99
CA VAL A 20 -7.42 -10.63 -8.54
C VAL A 20 -6.02 -11.15 -8.19
N LYS A 21 -5.60 -12.28 -8.76
CA LYS A 21 -4.26 -12.84 -8.56
C LYS A 21 -3.17 -11.87 -9.00
N ASN A 22 -3.33 -11.23 -10.16
CA ASN A 22 -2.37 -10.24 -10.67
C ASN A 22 -2.29 -8.98 -9.80
N VAL A 23 -3.39 -8.55 -9.17
CA VAL A 23 -3.38 -7.42 -8.23
C VAL A 23 -2.53 -7.72 -7.00
N ASN A 24 -2.60 -8.94 -6.46
CA ASN A 24 -1.85 -9.33 -5.26
C ASN A 24 -0.34 -9.45 -5.52
N VAL A 25 0.07 -9.97 -6.67
CA VAL A 25 1.51 -10.12 -7.01
C VAL A 25 2.18 -8.77 -7.29
N ASN A 26 1.43 -7.78 -7.79
CA ASN A 26 1.98 -6.48 -8.17
C ASN A 26 2.00 -5.44 -7.02
N GLN A 27 1.76 -5.84 -5.78
CA GLN A 27 1.88 -4.92 -4.66
C GLN A 27 3.37 -4.64 -4.36
N LYS A 28 3.82 -3.42 -4.66
CA LYS A 28 5.17 -2.98 -4.30
C LYS A 28 5.41 -3.13 -2.79
N LEU A 29 6.56 -3.69 -2.43
CA LEU A 29 7.02 -3.82 -1.04
C LEU A 29 7.37 -2.46 -0.42
N THR A 30 7.73 -1.50 -1.26
CA THR A 30 8.07 -0.14 -0.86
C THR A 30 7.22 0.87 -1.61
N LEU A 31 6.95 1.99 -0.94
CA LEU A 31 6.08 3.04 -1.42
C LEU A 31 6.88 4.32 -1.55
N THR A 32 6.65 5.05 -2.61
CA THR A 32 6.97 6.47 -2.66
C THR A 32 6.07 7.25 -1.70
N ILE A 33 6.42 8.50 -1.40
CA ILE A 33 5.57 9.41 -0.62
C ILE A 33 4.14 9.50 -1.20
N GLU A 34 3.99 9.51 -2.53
CA GLU A 34 2.69 9.58 -3.18
C GLU A 34 1.86 8.32 -3.02
N GLU A 35 2.49 7.16 -3.13
CA GLU A 35 1.83 5.87 -2.91
C GLU A 35 1.45 5.70 -1.43
N ALA A 36 2.33 6.11 -0.52
CA ALA A 36 2.06 6.11 0.91
C ALA A 36 0.90 7.05 1.27
N ALA A 37 0.84 8.26 0.69
CA ALA A 37 -0.28 9.18 0.88
C ALA A 37 -1.60 8.56 0.42
N LYS A 38 -1.61 7.96 -0.78
CA LYS A 38 -2.80 7.31 -1.34
C LYS A 38 -3.27 6.12 -0.51
N CYS A 39 -2.36 5.30 0.01
CA CYS A 39 -2.75 4.10 0.75
C CYS A 39 -3.05 4.34 2.23
N SER A 40 -2.39 5.31 2.87
CA SER A 40 -2.59 5.63 4.29
C SER A 40 -3.66 6.68 4.54
N GLY A 41 -3.98 7.51 3.54
CA GLY A 41 -4.85 8.68 3.72
C GLY A 41 -4.17 9.88 4.40
N ILE A 42 -2.89 9.77 4.78
CA ILE A 42 -2.12 10.86 5.36
C ILE A 42 -1.72 11.84 4.25
N GLY A 43 -1.87 13.14 4.50
CA GLY A 43 -1.47 14.19 3.57
C GLY A 43 0.02 14.10 3.21
N ARG A 44 0.33 14.37 1.93
CA ARG A 44 1.70 14.33 1.41
C ARG A 44 2.67 15.16 2.24
N ASP A 45 2.28 16.37 2.60
CA ASP A 45 3.16 17.31 3.31
C ASP A 45 3.50 16.81 4.71
N LYS A 46 2.54 16.17 5.39
CA LYS A 46 2.79 15.52 6.68
C LYS A 46 3.74 14.34 6.55
N LEU A 47 3.61 13.52 5.50
CA LEU A 47 4.57 12.45 5.24
C LEU A 47 5.98 12.99 4.96
N LEU A 48 6.09 14.12 4.24
CA LEU A 48 7.37 14.79 4.01
C LEU A 48 7.97 15.31 5.33
N GLU A 49 7.17 15.95 6.17
CA GLU A 49 7.58 16.38 7.51
C GLU A 49 8.12 15.20 8.34
N LEU A 50 7.41 14.07 8.33
CA LEU A 50 7.80 12.86 9.05
C LEU A 50 9.11 12.24 8.57
N VAL A 51 9.39 12.24 7.25
CA VAL A 51 10.67 11.72 6.73
C VAL A 51 11.84 12.70 6.88
N HIS A 52 11.55 13.99 7.01
CA HIS A 52 12.57 15.02 7.22
C HIS A 52 12.90 15.25 8.70
N ASN A 53 12.01 14.85 9.61
CA ASN A 53 12.24 14.95 11.04
C ASN A 53 13.25 13.86 11.51
N PRO A 54 14.44 14.24 12.00
CA PRO A 54 15.47 13.29 12.40
C PRO A 54 15.11 12.48 13.65
N ASN A 55 14.13 12.94 14.44
CA ASN A 55 13.65 12.26 15.64
C ASN A 55 12.37 11.46 15.40
N SER A 56 11.93 11.36 14.13
CA SER A 56 10.75 10.62 13.76
C SER A 56 11.03 9.13 13.77
N ASP A 57 10.12 8.35 14.37
CA ASP A 57 10.12 6.90 14.27
C ASP A 57 9.39 6.39 13.00
N PHE A 58 9.03 7.32 12.11
CA PHE A 58 8.36 7.00 10.85
C PHE A 58 9.26 6.11 9.97
N PRO A 59 8.74 4.99 9.44
CA PRO A 59 9.56 3.99 8.76
C PRO A 59 9.88 4.41 7.32
N PHE A 60 11.05 5.00 7.11
CA PHE A 60 11.55 5.33 5.78
C PHE A 60 13.02 4.99 5.62
N PHE A 61 13.44 4.91 4.36
CA PHE A 61 14.84 4.91 3.98
C PHE A 61 15.03 5.73 2.70
N LYS A 62 16.26 6.15 2.43
CA LYS A 62 16.59 7.01 1.29
C LYS A 62 17.32 6.22 0.21
N VAL A 63 16.88 6.36 -1.04
CA VAL A 63 17.56 5.82 -2.23
C VAL A 63 17.82 6.97 -3.19
N GLY A 64 19.07 7.42 -3.24
CA GLY A 64 19.45 8.65 -3.96
C GLY A 64 18.72 9.86 -3.40
N SER A 65 17.90 10.51 -4.23
CA SER A 65 17.06 11.65 -3.83
C SER A 65 15.66 11.27 -3.34
N LYS A 66 15.28 9.99 -3.41
CA LYS A 66 13.92 9.54 -3.12
C LYS A 66 13.80 8.98 -1.70
N PHE A 67 12.69 9.30 -1.04
CA PHE A 67 12.23 8.62 0.16
C PHE A 67 11.35 7.44 -0.20
N LEU A 68 11.66 6.28 0.38
CA LEU A 68 10.87 5.07 0.25
C LEU A 68 10.41 4.60 1.62
N ILE A 69 9.17 4.15 1.69
CA ILE A 69 8.50 3.69 2.89
C ILE A 69 8.30 2.18 2.74
N ASN A 70 8.77 1.39 3.70
CA ASN A 70 8.48 -0.03 3.70
C ASN A 70 6.98 -0.24 4.04
N ARG A 71 6.26 -0.95 3.17
CA ARG A 71 4.81 -1.14 3.31
C ARG A 71 4.41 -1.82 4.62
N GLU A 72 5.13 -2.87 5.02
CA GLU A 72 4.81 -3.61 6.23
C GLU A 72 5.14 -2.80 7.49
N MET A 73 6.27 -2.10 7.48
CA MET A 73 6.61 -1.20 8.58
C MET A 73 5.63 -0.02 8.69
N LEU A 74 5.12 0.51 7.58
CA LEU A 74 4.09 1.55 7.59
C LEU A 74 2.80 1.07 8.29
N LYS A 75 2.34 -0.15 7.99
CA LYS A 75 1.18 -0.74 8.67
C LYS A 75 1.39 -0.85 10.16
N GLU A 76 2.56 -1.35 10.57
CA GLU A 76 2.91 -1.51 11.97
C GLU A 76 3.05 -0.16 12.69
N TRP A 77 3.63 0.85 12.02
CA TRP A 77 3.73 2.20 12.55
C TRP A 77 2.35 2.83 12.75
N LEU A 78 1.42 2.69 11.79
CA LEU A 78 0.04 3.16 11.94
C LEU A 78 -0.68 2.50 13.11
N ARG A 79 -0.44 1.19 13.33
CA ARG A 79 -0.97 0.46 14.49
C ARG A 79 -0.51 1.10 15.80
N LYS A 80 0.81 1.33 15.94
CA LYS A 80 1.41 1.97 17.13
C LYS A 80 0.90 3.39 17.36
N VAL A 81 0.90 4.22 16.31
CA VAL A 81 0.38 5.60 16.36
C VAL A 81 -1.05 5.63 16.88
N SER A 82 -1.88 4.68 16.44
CA SER A 82 -3.29 4.57 16.84
C SER A 82 -3.45 4.11 18.28
N GLU A 83 -2.68 3.09 18.70
CA GLU A 83 -2.71 2.57 20.08
C GLU A 83 -2.22 3.60 21.10
N GLU A 84 -1.15 4.32 20.76
CA GLU A 84 -0.55 5.34 21.60
C GLU A 84 -1.29 6.69 21.52
N ARG A 85 -2.27 6.82 20.62
CA ARG A 85 -3.04 8.05 20.36
C ARG A 85 -2.15 9.26 20.10
N ARG A 86 -1.10 9.08 19.30
CA ARG A 86 -0.15 10.16 19.00
C ARG A 86 -0.83 11.27 18.21
N VAL A 87 -0.40 12.50 18.46
CA VAL A 87 -0.71 13.66 17.62
C VAL A 87 0.47 13.89 16.68
N LEU A 88 0.20 13.91 15.37
CA LEU A 88 1.21 13.98 14.31
C LEU A 88 1.32 15.37 13.68
#